data_AF-A0A7X3NWJ9-F1
#
_entry.id   AF-A0A7X3NWJ9-F1
#
_cell.length_a   1.000
_cell.length_b   1.000
_cell.length_c   1.000
_cell.angle_alpha   90.00
_cell.angle_beta   90.00
_cell.angle_gamma   90.00
#
_symmetry.space_group_name_H-M   'P 1'
#
loop_
_entity.id
_entity.type
_entity.pdbx_description
1 polymer ?
#
loop_
_entity_poly.entity_id
_entity_poly.type
_entity_poly.pdbx_seq_one_letter_code
_entity_poly.pdbx_strand_id
1 'polypeptide(L)'
;MGHLDTIEKAAQKLIALCQKEKQTKTDKKKMLGIHAEILASIENLAECELCGAITEMIVTMTLADITAKLCKECGVKSLETGKIQASKQGTSRKKTRRAKTSTSATMESRPKTSRTSSKRAASVEKPETPAALHTRIEAQTGIKKADVKRLHKIVQDIAAPMSAAHTLTYVQREAEIAKIKVDAAALKKAVPLLT
;
A
#
# COMPACT_ATOMS: atom_id res chain seq x y z
N MET A 1 23.82 20.27 -4.98
CA MET A 1 22.67 20.32 -4.06
C MET A 1 22.29 18.90 -3.74
N GLY A 2 21.96 18.61 -2.49
CA GLY A 2 21.55 17.25 -2.10
C GLY A 2 20.15 16.91 -2.64
N HIS A 3 19.88 15.62 -2.84
CA HIS A 3 18.54 15.10 -3.09
C HIS A 3 17.51 15.53 -2.05
N LEU A 4 17.86 15.62 -0.76
CA LEU A 4 16.96 16.12 0.30
C LEU A 4 16.59 17.60 0.10
N ASP A 5 17.58 18.44 -0.21
CA ASP A 5 17.38 19.86 -0.55
C ASP A 5 16.54 20.02 -1.84
N THR A 6 16.75 19.13 -2.81
CA THR A 6 15.94 19.08 -4.05
C THR A 6 14.48 18.74 -3.75
N ILE A 7 14.23 17.74 -2.89
CA ILE A 7 12.88 17.36 -2.45
C ILE A 7 12.21 18.53 -1.73
N GLU A 8 12.93 19.21 -0.83
CA GLU A 8 12.38 20.34 -0.08
C GLU A 8 11.97 21.48 -1.02
N LYS A 9 12.85 21.89 -1.94
CA LYS A 9 12.55 22.94 -2.92
C LYS A 9 11.41 22.55 -3.84
N ALA A 10 11.36 21.30 -4.28
CA ALA A 10 10.27 20.80 -5.12
C ALA A 10 8.93 20.81 -4.36
N ALA A 11 8.92 20.37 -3.09
CA ALA A 11 7.75 20.41 -2.23
C ALA A 11 7.24 21.85 -2.00
N GLN A 12 8.14 22.81 -1.77
CA GLN A 12 7.78 24.23 -1.64
C GLN A 12 7.12 24.76 -2.91
N LYS A 13 7.66 24.44 -4.11
CA LYS A 13 7.03 24.80 -5.39
C LYS A 13 5.64 24.17 -5.54
N LEU A 14 5.46 22.92 -5.10
CA LEU A 14 4.17 22.25 -5.14
C LEU A 14 3.14 22.94 -4.23
N ILE A 15 3.54 23.28 -3.01
CA ILE A 15 2.69 24.00 -2.04
C ILE A 15 2.23 25.34 -2.64
N ALA A 16 3.13 26.10 -3.25
CA ALA A 16 2.80 27.37 -3.88
C ALA A 16 1.79 27.21 -5.04
N LEU A 17 1.85 26.11 -5.79
CA LEU A 17 0.85 25.81 -6.83
C LEU A 17 -0.50 25.41 -6.23
N CYS A 18 -0.50 24.66 -5.12
CA CYS A 18 -1.72 24.25 -4.40
C CYS A 18 -2.47 25.44 -3.80
N GLN A 19 -1.76 26.49 -3.38
CA GLN A 19 -2.34 27.68 -2.73
C GLN A 19 -3.06 28.64 -3.70
N LYS A 20 -3.02 28.40 -5.02
CA LYS A 20 -3.75 29.21 -5.99
C LYS A 20 -5.26 28.99 -5.88
N GLU A 21 -6.05 30.06 -5.92
CA GLU A 21 -7.53 30.00 -5.88
C GLU A 21 -8.15 29.13 -6.98
N LYS A 22 -7.56 29.15 -8.19
CA LYS A 22 -7.96 28.30 -9.31
C LYS A 22 -6.74 27.70 -10.00
N GLN A 23 -6.74 26.38 -10.14
CA GLN A 23 -5.66 25.64 -10.80
C GLN A 23 -5.96 25.49 -12.29
N THR A 24 -5.05 25.96 -13.13
CA THR A 24 -5.15 25.81 -14.59
C THR A 24 -4.68 24.41 -15.04
N LYS A 25 -4.98 24.04 -16.30
CA LYS A 25 -4.41 22.81 -16.91
C LYS A 25 -2.87 22.83 -16.89
N THR A 26 -2.28 24.00 -17.07
CA THR A 26 -0.82 24.20 -17.02
C THR A 26 -0.28 23.98 -15.61
N ASP A 27 -0.98 24.45 -14.57
CA ASP A 27 -0.58 24.20 -13.18
C ASP A 27 -0.59 22.72 -12.86
N LYS A 28 -1.65 22.00 -13.26
CA LYS A 28 -1.73 20.53 -13.09
C LYS A 28 -0.57 19.80 -13.76
N LYS A 29 -0.18 20.23 -14.98
CA LYS A 29 0.99 19.67 -15.67
C LYS A 29 2.30 19.95 -14.91
N LYS A 30 2.46 21.15 -14.35
CA LYS A 30 3.62 21.50 -13.50
C LYS A 30 3.65 20.66 -12.22
N MET A 31 2.52 20.44 -11.57
CA MET A 31 2.41 19.60 -10.37
C MET A 31 2.85 18.15 -10.66
N LEU A 32 2.45 17.58 -11.80
CA LEU A 32 2.90 16.25 -12.22
C LEU A 32 4.42 16.20 -12.45
N GLY A 33 4.99 17.25 -13.05
CA GLY A 33 6.45 17.35 -13.22
C GLY A 33 7.19 17.41 -11.89
N ILE A 34 6.71 18.24 -10.95
CA ILE A 34 7.28 18.36 -9.60
C ILE A 34 7.17 17.04 -8.84
N HIS A 35 6.04 16.33 -8.97
CA HIS A 35 5.87 15.01 -8.37
C HIS A 35 6.89 14.00 -8.90
N ALA A 36 7.15 13.99 -10.22
CA ALA A 36 8.18 13.14 -10.81
C ALA A 36 9.59 13.49 -10.31
N GLU A 37 9.90 14.78 -10.15
CA GLU A 37 11.18 15.27 -9.62
C GLU A 37 11.41 14.82 -8.16
N ILE A 38 10.37 14.89 -7.33
CA ILE A 38 10.42 14.41 -5.94
C ILE A 38 10.68 12.91 -5.91
N LEU A 39 9.94 12.12 -6.71
CA LEU A 39 10.11 10.66 -6.74
C LEU A 39 11.53 10.27 -7.19
N ALA A 40 12.04 10.88 -8.25
CA ALA A 40 13.40 10.61 -8.73
C ALA A 40 14.46 10.96 -7.66
N SER A 41 14.23 12.01 -6.87
CA SER A 41 15.14 12.39 -5.79
C SER A 41 15.09 11.40 -4.62
N ILE A 42 13.90 10.88 -4.28
CA ILE A 42 13.73 9.88 -3.21
C ILE A 42 14.45 8.57 -3.55
N GLU A 43 14.46 8.15 -4.82
CA GLU A 43 15.12 6.91 -5.25
C GLU A 43 16.64 6.90 -5.00
N ASN A 44 17.25 8.09 -4.87
CA ASN A 44 18.67 8.24 -4.58
C ASN A 44 18.99 8.30 -3.07
N LEU A 45 17.99 8.19 -2.21
CA LEU A 45 18.17 8.15 -0.76
C LEU A 45 18.28 6.70 -0.28
N ALA A 46 19.13 6.50 0.72
CA ALA A 46 19.31 5.20 1.36
C ALA A 46 19.06 5.28 2.87
N GLU A 47 18.58 4.18 3.43
CA GLU A 47 18.30 4.03 4.85
C GLU A 47 19.51 3.47 5.60
N CYS A 48 19.82 4.03 6.77
CA CYS A 48 20.81 3.50 7.69
C CYS A 48 20.27 2.26 8.41
N GLU A 49 21.01 1.15 8.37
CA GLU A 49 20.59 -0.13 8.96
C GLU A 49 20.54 -0.11 10.50
N LEU A 50 21.20 0.87 11.15
CA LEU A 50 21.21 0.99 12.62
C LEU A 50 20.14 1.91 13.18
N CYS A 51 19.97 3.09 12.61
CA CYS A 51 19.07 4.12 13.15
C CYS A 51 17.85 4.42 12.27
N GLY A 52 17.75 3.81 11.08
CA GLY A 52 16.67 4.08 10.13
C GLY A 52 16.72 5.45 9.48
N ALA A 53 17.78 6.25 9.70
CA ALA A 53 17.92 7.55 9.08
C ALA A 53 18.03 7.41 7.55
N ILE A 54 17.19 8.15 6.83
CA ILE A 54 17.23 8.23 5.37
C ILE A 54 18.12 9.39 4.97
N THR A 55 19.24 9.09 4.31
CA THR A 55 20.22 10.09 3.91
C THR A 55 20.81 9.75 2.55
N GLU A 56 21.41 10.74 1.89
CA GLU A 56 22.13 10.55 0.63
C GLU A 56 23.46 9.82 0.83
N MET A 57 24.08 10.03 2.00
CA MET A 57 25.42 9.54 2.29
C MET A 57 25.34 8.36 3.27
N ILE A 58 25.07 7.19 2.70
CA ILE A 58 25.16 5.90 3.38
C ILE A 58 26.39 5.17 2.87
N VAL A 59 27.25 4.73 3.79
CA VAL A 59 28.47 3.99 3.49
C VAL A 59 28.28 2.54 3.90
N THR A 60 28.75 1.61 3.06
CA THR A 60 28.84 0.19 3.45
C THR A 60 30.17 -0.01 4.16
N MET A 61 30.12 -0.44 5.43
CA MET A 61 31.31 -0.62 6.26
C MET A 61 31.34 -2.03 6.85
N THR A 62 32.54 -2.61 6.95
CA THR A 62 32.77 -3.92 7.56
C THR A 62 33.67 -3.79 8.78
N LEU A 63 33.22 -4.26 9.94
CA LEU A 63 33.99 -4.32 11.19
C LEU A 63 33.69 -5.63 11.90
N ALA A 64 34.74 -6.36 12.32
CA ALA A 64 34.63 -7.64 13.04
C ALA A 64 33.62 -8.61 12.37
N ASP A 65 33.81 -8.83 11.06
CA ASP A 65 32.99 -9.70 10.20
C ASP A 65 31.52 -9.30 9.99
N ILE A 66 31.10 -8.14 10.52
CA ILE A 66 29.78 -7.57 10.30
C ILE A 66 29.88 -6.50 9.22
N THR A 67 29.08 -6.62 8.16
CA THR A 67 28.95 -5.59 7.11
C THR A 67 27.60 -4.91 7.23
N ALA A 68 27.58 -3.57 7.30
CA ALA A 68 26.35 -2.80 7.41
C ALA A 68 26.38 -1.49 6.59
N LYS A 69 25.20 -1.02 6.20
CA LYS A 69 24.98 0.29 5.57
C LYS A 69 24.68 1.35 6.63
N LEU A 70 25.60 2.29 6.80
CA LEU A 70 25.59 3.23 7.92
C LEU A 70 25.56 4.68 7.42
N CYS A 71 24.76 5.50 8.09
CA CYS A 71 24.91 6.96 7.98
C CYS A 71 26.19 7.42 8.69
N LYS A 72 26.59 8.67 8.42
CA LYS A 72 27.79 9.29 9.01
C LYS A 72 27.88 9.09 10.53
N GLU A 73 26.83 9.44 11.27
CA GLU A 73 26.82 9.37 12.74
C GLU A 73 26.97 7.95 13.27
N CYS A 74 26.28 6.99 12.65
CA CYS A 74 26.37 5.57 13.02
C CYS A 74 27.72 4.95 12.62
N GLY A 75 28.29 5.38 11.49
CA GLY A 75 29.61 4.97 11.04
C GLY A 75 30.70 5.41 12.01
N VAL A 76 30.70 6.70 12.39
CA VAL A 76 31.67 7.26 13.35
C VAL A 76 31.59 6.52 14.70
N LYS A 77 30.39 6.36 15.26
CA LYS A 77 30.20 5.62 16.53
C LYS A 77 30.69 4.17 16.46
N SER A 78 30.49 3.50 15.32
CA SER A 78 30.94 2.12 15.13
C SER A 78 32.45 2.02 15.04
N LEU A 79 33.11 3.03 14.44
CA LEU A 79 34.58 3.13 14.41
C LEU A 79 35.15 3.42 15.80
N GLU A 80 34.57 4.35 16.55
CA GLU A 80 34.99 4.69 17.92
C GLU A 80 34.88 3.50 18.88
N THR A 81 33.82 2.70 18.74
CA THR A 81 33.58 1.52 19.59
C THR A 81 34.20 0.23 19.07
N GLY A 82 34.78 0.26 17.86
CA GLY A 82 35.38 -0.89 17.18
C GLY A 82 34.39 -2.01 16.82
N LYS A 83 33.07 -1.76 16.91
CA LYS A 83 32.02 -2.75 16.67
C LYS A 83 30.82 -2.10 16.01
N ILE A 84 30.23 -2.77 15.02
CA ILE A 84 28.92 -2.42 14.49
C ILE A 84 27.88 -3.08 15.40
N GLN A 85 27.08 -2.27 16.10
CA GLN A 85 26.01 -2.82 16.92
C GLN A 85 24.98 -3.51 16.02
N ALA A 86 24.61 -4.75 16.32
CA ALA A 86 23.54 -5.42 15.57
C ALA A 86 22.23 -4.64 15.78
N SER A 87 21.64 -4.19 14.67
CA SER A 87 20.35 -3.51 14.66
C SER A 87 19.29 -4.36 15.37
N LYS A 88 18.72 -3.86 16.47
CA LYS A 88 17.55 -4.48 17.13
C LYS A 88 16.26 -4.35 16.31
N GLN A 89 16.30 -3.74 15.13
CA GLN A 89 15.14 -3.48 14.27
C GLN A 89 15.14 -4.31 12.97
N GLY A 90 15.84 -5.44 12.97
CA GLY A 90 15.82 -6.42 11.88
C GLY A 90 14.57 -7.29 11.80
N THR A 91 13.33 -6.75 11.89
CA THR A 91 12.19 -7.45 11.27
C THR A 91 12.17 -7.09 9.80
N SER A 92 12.89 -7.92 9.04
CA SER A 92 12.87 -8.05 7.59
C SER A 92 11.54 -7.61 6.97
N ARG A 93 11.48 -6.38 6.43
CA ARG A 93 10.60 -6.10 5.28
C ARG A 93 11.20 -6.85 4.10
N LYS A 94 10.87 -8.14 4.01
CA LYS A 94 11.18 -9.00 2.88
C LYS A 94 10.62 -8.34 1.62
N LYS A 95 11.48 -7.65 0.90
CA LYS A 95 11.21 -7.10 -0.44
C LYS A 95 10.84 -8.29 -1.32
N THR A 96 9.56 -8.52 -1.54
CA THR A 96 9.07 -9.54 -2.46
C THR A 96 9.52 -9.15 -3.86
N ARG A 97 10.66 -9.72 -4.27
CA ARG A 97 11.07 -9.76 -5.68
C ARG A 97 9.94 -10.45 -6.43
N ARG A 98 9.19 -9.67 -7.20
CA ARG A 98 8.21 -10.12 -8.18
C ARG A 98 8.94 -11.04 -9.16
N ALA A 99 8.76 -12.36 -9.01
CA ALA A 99 9.31 -13.33 -9.93
C ALA A 99 8.67 -13.11 -11.30
N LYS A 100 9.52 -12.94 -12.32
CA LYS A 100 9.14 -12.92 -13.74
C LYS A 100 8.51 -14.27 -14.07
N THR A 101 7.27 -14.25 -14.52
CA THR A 101 6.58 -15.42 -15.06
C THR A 101 7.27 -15.84 -16.35
N SER A 102 8.02 -16.95 -16.32
CA SER A 102 8.46 -17.66 -17.53
C SER A 102 7.39 -18.68 -17.89
N THR A 103 6.72 -18.42 -19.01
CA THR A 103 5.79 -19.32 -19.67
C THR A 103 6.56 -20.53 -20.19
N SER A 104 6.20 -21.74 -19.75
CA SER A 104 6.59 -22.99 -20.42
C SER A 104 5.48 -24.01 -20.20
N ALA A 105 4.78 -24.34 -21.27
CA ALA A 105 3.79 -25.40 -21.32
C ALA A 105 4.51 -26.76 -21.41
N THR A 106 4.12 -27.73 -20.61
CA THR A 106 4.27 -29.16 -20.95
C THR A 106 3.22 -29.99 -20.20
N MET A 107 2.62 -30.92 -20.94
CA MET A 107 1.50 -31.78 -20.56
C MET A 107 1.96 -33.06 -19.84
N GLU A 108 0.98 -33.76 -19.25
CA GLU A 108 0.96 -35.19 -18.85
C GLU A 108 1.83 -35.57 -17.63
N SER A 109 1.43 -36.42 -16.68
CA SER A 109 0.44 -37.50 -16.63
C SER A 109 0.13 -37.89 -15.16
N ARG A 110 -1.03 -38.51 -14.95
CA ARG A 110 -1.53 -39.15 -13.70
C ARG A 110 -0.74 -40.46 -13.43
N PRO A 111 -0.73 -41.07 -12.19
CA PRO A 111 -1.94 -41.71 -11.67
C PRO A 111 -2.16 -41.80 -10.12
N LYS A 112 -3.45 -42.01 -9.83
CA LYS A 112 -4.20 -42.55 -8.68
C LYS A 112 -3.45 -43.17 -7.47
N THR A 113 -3.85 -42.73 -6.26
CA THR A 113 -4.22 -43.66 -5.18
C THR A 113 -5.27 -43.06 -4.23
N SER A 114 -6.25 -43.88 -3.89
CA SER A 114 -7.43 -43.65 -3.06
C SER A 114 -7.13 -43.64 -1.56
N ARG A 115 -7.79 -42.77 -0.78
CA ARG A 115 -8.32 -43.09 0.56
C ARG A 115 -9.33 -42.04 1.06
N THR A 116 -10.58 -42.44 0.91
CA THR A 116 -11.82 -42.25 1.69
C THR A 116 -11.81 -41.32 2.92
N SER A 117 -12.69 -40.31 2.85
CA SER A 117 -13.61 -39.83 3.89
C SER A 117 -13.06 -39.25 5.21
N SER A 118 -13.14 -37.93 5.32
CA SER A 118 -13.82 -37.29 6.46
C SER A 118 -14.53 -36.02 6.02
N LYS A 119 -15.85 -36.03 6.20
CA LYS A 119 -16.78 -34.93 5.97
C LYS A 119 -16.36 -33.71 6.80
N ARG A 120 -16.07 -32.61 6.14
CA ARG A 120 -16.43 -31.28 6.64
C ARG A 120 -16.91 -30.44 5.47
N ALA A 121 -18.22 -30.48 5.27
CA ALA A 121 -18.92 -29.59 4.36
C ALA A 121 -18.78 -28.16 4.90
N ALA A 122 -17.82 -27.42 4.37
CA ALA A 122 -17.93 -25.97 4.28
C ALA A 122 -18.34 -25.71 2.83
N SER A 123 -19.61 -25.38 2.65
CA SER A 123 -20.18 -24.95 1.38
C SER A 123 -19.29 -23.89 0.75
N VAL A 124 -18.59 -24.27 -0.32
CA VAL A 124 -18.05 -23.33 -1.29
C VAL A 124 -19.27 -22.70 -1.95
N GLU A 125 -19.75 -21.59 -1.38
CA GLU A 125 -20.70 -20.74 -2.10
C GLU A 125 -20.01 -20.34 -3.41
N LYS A 126 -20.69 -20.63 -4.52
CA LYS A 126 -20.36 -20.10 -5.85
C LYS A 126 -19.99 -18.62 -5.69
N PRO A 127 -19.00 -18.09 -6.44
CA PRO A 127 -18.79 -16.65 -6.47
C PRO A 127 -20.11 -16.00 -6.86
N GLU A 128 -20.80 -15.39 -5.90
CA GLU A 128 -22.03 -14.68 -6.18
C GLU A 128 -21.66 -13.60 -7.20
N THR A 129 -22.37 -13.56 -8.32
CA THR A 129 -22.12 -12.51 -9.30
C THR A 129 -22.32 -11.15 -8.60
N PRO A 130 -21.52 -10.12 -8.91
CA PRO A 130 -21.65 -8.81 -8.26
C PRO A 130 -23.10 -8.27 -8.29
N ALA A 131 -23.85 -8.62 -9.34
CA ALA A 131 -25.25 -8.27 -9.48
C ALA A 131 -26.17 -8.92 -8.44
N ALA A 132 -25.91 -10.17 -8.04
CA ALA A 132 -26.65 -10.88 -6.99
C ALA A 132 -26.32 -10.31 -5.60
N LEU A 133 -25.03 -10.03 -5.34
CA LEU A 133 -24.58 -9.38 -4.10
C LEU A 133 -25.26 -8.01 -3.92
N HIS A 134 -25.33 -7.20 -4.97
CA HIS A 134 -25.94 -5.87 -4.89
C HIS A 134 -27.44 -5.91 -4.59
N THR A 135 -28.16 -6.89 -5.17
CA THR A 135 -29.59 -7.08 -4.89
C THR A 135 -29.83 -7.60 -3.47
N ARG A 136 -28.93 -8.46 -2.95
CA ARG A 136 -28.99 -8.93 -1.56
C ARG A 136 -28.76 -7.80 -0.55
N ILE A 137 -27.77 -6.96 -0.80
CA ILE A 137 -27.44 -5.83 0.08
C ILE A 137 -28.55 -4.78 0.05
N GLU A 138 -29.13 -4.50 -1.12
CA GLU A 138 -30.30 -3.63 -1.25
C GLU A 138 -31.47 -4.14 -0.40
N ALA A 139 -31.78 -5.44 -0.47
CA ALA A 139 -32.85 -6.04 0.33
C ALA A 139 -32.57 -6.01 1.85
N GLN A 140 -31.31 -6.11 2.27
CA GLN A 140 -30.93 -6.16 3.70
C GLN A 140 -30.71 -4.78 4.34
N THR A 141 -30.35 -3.78 3.54
CA THR A 141 -29.93 -2.46 4.05
C THR A 141 -30.82 -1.31 3.59
N GLY A 142 -31.69 -1.53 2.61
CA GLY A 142 -32.53 -0.50 2.00
C GLY A 142 -31.75 0.49 1.12
N ILE A 143 -30.45 0.27 0.91
CA ILE A 143 -29.61 1.12 0.04
C ILE A 143 -29.93 0.80 -1.41
N LYS A 144 -30.20 1.82 -2.23
CA LYS A 144 -30.47 1.67 -3.66
C LYS A 144 -29.33 0.91 -4.34
N LYS A 145 -29.65 -0.02 -5.24
CA LYS A 145 -28.66 -0.81 -6.00
C LYS A 145 -27.55 0.02 -6.67
N ALA A 146 -27.89 1.22 -7.14
CA ALA A 146 -26.93 2.14 -7.75
C ALA A 146 -25.86 2.63 -6.76
N ASP A 147 -26.25 2.88 -5.51
CA ASP A 147 -25.35 3.34 -4.45
C ASP A 147 -24.54 2.16 -3.89
N VAL A 148 -25.13 0.97 -3.78
CA VAL A 148 -24.39 -0.27 -3.44
C VAL A 148 -23.26 -0.55 -4.44
N LYS A 149 -23.50 -0.36 -5.75
CA LYS A 149 -22.46 -0.49 -6.79
C LYS A 149 -21.29 0.48 -6.56
N ARG A 150 -21.59 1.73 -6.18
CA ARG A 150 -20.57 2.76 -5.92
C ARG A 150 -19.78 2.43 -4.67
N LEU A 151 -20.45 2.01 -3.59
CA LEU A 151 -19.82 1.54 -2.35
C LEU A 151 -18.93 0.32 -2.60
N HIS A 152 -19.39 -0.65 -3.38
CA HIS A 152 -18.59 -1.83 -3.73
C HIS A 152 -17.31 -1.44 -4.48
N LYS A 153 -17.39 -0.46 -5.39
CA LYS A 153 -16.20 0.05 -6.09
C LYS A 153 -15.22 0.71 -5.11
N ILE A 154 -15.72 1.56 -4.20
CA ILE A 154 -14.90 2.19 -3.16
C ILE A 154 -14.19 1.12 -2.32
N VAL A 155 -14.90 0.04 -1.95
CA VAL A 155 -14.31 -1.09 -1.20
C VAL A 155 -13.25 -1.84 -2.01
N GLN A 156 -13.48 -2.09 -3.30
CA GLN A 156 -12.51 -2.73 -4.19
C GLN A 156 -11.24 -1.90 -4.41
N ASP A 157 -11.36 -0.56 -4.33
CA ASP A 157 -10.22 0.36 -4.46
C ASP A 157 -9.36 0.41 -3.17
N ILE A 158 -9.80 -0.20 -2.07
CA ILE A 158 -9.02 -0.29 -0.83
C ILE A 158 -7.89 -1.32 -0.99
N ALA A 159 -6.65 -0.87 -0.78
CA ALA A 159 -5.51 -1.77 -0.68
C ALA A 159 -5.58 -2.61 0.61
N ALA A 160 -5.70 -3.93 0.48
CA ALA A 160 -5.70 -4.87 1.62
C ALA A 160 -4.29 -5.04 2.24
N PRO A 161 -4.18 -5.35 3.56
CA PRO A 161 -5.26 -5.55 4.53
C PRO A 161 -5.55 -4.29 5.37
N MET A 162 -6.80 -3.82 5.36
CA MET A 162 -7.31 -2.77 6.25
C MET A 162 -8.30 -3.36 7.25
N SER A 163 -8.29 -2.92 8.52
CA SER A 163 -9.23 -3.43 9.52
C SER A 163 -10.68 -3.04 9.18
N ALA A 164 -11.67 -3.80 9.65
CA ALA A 164 -13.08 -3.49 9.39
C ALA A 164 -13.49 -2.08 9.87
N ALA A 165 -12.96 -1.62 11.01
CA ALA A 165 -13.22 -0.29 11.56
C ALA A 165 -12.62 0.83 10.67
N HIS A 166 -11.39 0.64 10.19
CA HIS A 166 -10.76 1.58 9.26
C HIS A 166 -11.44 1.57 7.89
N THR A 167 -11.89 0.39 7.43
CA THR A 167 -12.67 0.22 6.21
C THR A 167 -13.99 0.96 6.26
N LEU A 168 -14.74 0.83 7.35
CA LEU A 168 -15.96 1.61 7.58
C LEU A 168 -15.72 3.12 7.56
N THR A 169 -14.68 3.57 8.25
CA THR A 169 -14.34 5.00 8.35
C THR A 169 -13.93 5.58 7.00
N TYR A 170 -13.13 4.82 6.24
CA TYR A 170 -12.70 5.19 4.90
C TYR A 170 -13.88 5.25 3.92
N VAL A 171 -14.70 4.18 3.87
CA VAL A 171 -15.86 4.12 2.99
C VAL A 171 -16.87 5.23 3.32
N GLN A 172 -17.04 5.57 4.60
CA GLN A 172 -17.89 6.69 5.01
C GLN A 172 -17.39 8.03 4.44
N ARG A 173 -16.09 8.31 4.57
CA ARG A 173 -15.49 9.54 4.02
C ARG A 173 -15.58 9.59 2.50
N GLU A 174 -15.29 8.49 1.82
CA GLU A 174 -15.40 8.42 0.35
C GLU A 174 -16.85 8.55 -0.14
N ALA A 175 -17.82 8.01 0.61
CA ALA A 175 -19.24 8.20 0.31
C ALA A 175 -19.67 9.67 0.46
N GLU A 176 -19.18 10.37 1.48
CA GLU A 176 -19.40 11.81 1.67
C GLU A 176 -18.78 12.63 0.52
N ILE A 177 -17.54 12.33 0.14
CA ILE A 177 -16.85 12.96 -1.01
C ILE A 177 -17.64 12.72 -2.31
N ALA A 178 -18.14 11.51 -2.51
CA ALA A 178 -18.94 11.13 -3.67
C ALA A 178 -20.41 11.60 -3.59
N LYS A 179 -20.80 12.31 -2.53
CA LYS A 179 -22.17 12.80 -2.26
C LYS A 179 -23.23 11.69 -2.32
N ILE A 180 -22.85 10.49 -1.89
CA ILE A 180 -23.76 9.33 -1.81
C ILE A 180 -24.62 9.50 -0.55
N LYS A 181 -25.93 9.70 -0.73
CA LYS A 181 -26.88 9.88 0.37
C LYS A 181 -27.27 8.51 0.96
N VAL A 182 -26.44 7.98 1.84
CA VAL A 182 -26.68 6.72 2.55
C VAL A 182 -26.67 6.96 4.06
N ASP A 183 -27.64 6.36 4.75
CA ASP A 183 -27.74 6.42 6.20
C ASP A 183 -26.57 5.69 6.88
N ALA A 184 -26.07 6.25 7.99
CA ALA A 184 -24.91 5.71 8.70
C ALA A 184 -25.15 4.31 9.29
N ALA A 185 -26.38 3.98 9.71
CA ALA A 185 -26.71 2.65 10.20
C ALA A 185 -26.82 1.64 9.05
N ALA A 186 -27.31 2.06 7.88
CA ALA A 186 -27.32 1.23 6.67
C ALA A 186 -25.90 0.95 6.16
N LEU A 187 -25.02 1.96 6.19
CA LEU A 187 -23.62 1.81 5.77
C LEU A 187 -22.83 0.82 6.64
N LYS A 188 -23.02 0.88 7.97
CA LYS A 188 -22.40 -0.06 8.92
C LYS A 188 -22.76 -1.51 8.65
N LYS A 189 -23.96 -1.78 8.12
CA LYS A 189 -24.40 -3.12 7.73
C LYS A 189 -23.88 -3.52 6.35
N ALA A 190 -23.78 -2.59 5.42
CA ALA A 190 -23.40 -2.86 4.03
C ALA A 190 -21.91 -3.14 3.83
N VAL A 191 -21.03 -2.39 4.51
CA VAL A 191 -19.57 -2.48 4.27
C VAL A 191 -18.99 -3.87 4.60
N PRO A 192 -19.34 -4.54 5.72
CA PRO A 192 -18.88 -5.90 5.99
C PRO A 192 -19.37 -6.95 4.97
N LEU A 193 -20.45 -6.66 4.23
CA LEU A 193 -20.98 -7.54 3.17
C LEU A 193 -20.32 -7.29 1.81
N LEU A 194 -19.53 -6.22 1.70
CA LEU A 194 -18.84 -5.80 0.47
C LEU A 194 -17.34 -6.08 0.50
N THR A 195 -16.78 -6.37 1.68
CA THR A 195 -15.39 -6.80 1.92
C THR A 195 -15.30 -8.32 1.97
#